data_AF-A0A1V0RMR2-F1
#
_entry.id   AF-A0A1V0RMR2-F1
#
_cell.length_a   1.000
_cell.length_b   1.000
_cell.length_c   1.000
_cell.angle_alpha   90.00
_cell.angle_beta   90.00
_cell.angle_gamma   90.00
#
_symmetry.space_group_name_H-M   'P 1'
#
loop_
_entity.id
_entity.type
_entity.pdbx_description
1 polymer ?
#
loop_
_entity_poly.entity_id
_entity_poly.type
_entity_poly.pdbx_seq_one_letter_code
_entity_poly.pdbx_strand_id
1 'polypeptide(L)'
;MTAVEIHQGKTPMTLGLPHTGTFVPWEMSVASIARSCGLEDMDWHRHRCHDGLLSGASSGRATFHRPALDTIRDPLGALLSPAQNTTGLVPLTDFDGHDIRTP
;
A
#
# COMPACT_ATOMS: atom_id res chain seq x y z
N MET A 1 -13.79 -3.52 8.94
CA MET A 1 -12.32 -3.43 8.84
C MET A 1 -11.87 -2.09 9.37
N THR A 2 -10.74 -2.02 10.08
CA THR A 2 -10.03 -0.76 10.35
C THR A 2 -9.03 -0.51 9.23
N ALA A 3 -9.18 0.56 8.45
CA ALA A 3 -8.35 0.81 7.25
C ALA A 3 -6.87 1.07 7.57
N VAL A 4 -6.59 1.65 8.74
CA VAL A 4 -5.24 1.92 9.24
C VAL A 4 -5.13 1.42 10.67
N GLU A 5 -4.14 0.59 10.95
CA GLU A 5 -3.75 0.25 12.31
C GLU A 5 -2.64 1.17 12.77
N ILE A 6 -2.81 1.73 13.98
CA ILE A 6 -1.85 2.65 14.58
C ILE A 6 -1.34 2.03 15.88
N HIS A 7 -0.02 1.98 16.03
CA HIS A 7 0.65 1.74 17.29
C HIS A 7 1.29 3.05 17.75
N GLN A 8 0.90 3.55 18.92
CA GLN A 8 1.48 4.76 19.48
C GLN A 8 2.70 4.43 20.34
N GLY A 9 3.86 4.96 19.94
CA GLY A 9 5.11 4.81 20.64
C GLY A 9 5.37 5.92 21.67
N LYS A 10 6.60 5.93 22.22
CA LYS A 10 7.08 6.89 23.22
C LYS A 10 8.29 7.71 22.75
N THR A 11 8.75 7.46 21.53
CA THR A 11 9.90 8.15 20.90
C THR A 11 9.41 9.05 19.77
N PRO A 12 10.21 10.01 19.28
CA PRO A 12 9.87 10.83 18.11
C PRO A 12 9.92 10.04 16.79
N MET A 13 10.33 8.77 16.81
CA MET A 13 10.45 7.94 15.61
C MET A 13 9.07 7.46 15.15
N THR A 14 8.81 7.58 13.86
CA THR A 14 7.58 7.09 13.21
C THR A 14 7.91 6.18 12.05
N LEU A 15 7.23 5.03 11.96
CA LEU A 15 7.33 4.07 10.87
C LEU A 15 6.01 3.97 10.09
N GLY A 16 6.05 4.34 8.81
CA GLY A 16 4.94 4.17 7.89
C GLY A 16 5.03 2.84 7.14
N LEU A 17 3.93 2.08 7.10
CA LEU A 17 3.81 0.79 6.43
C LEU A 17 2.61 0.79 5.45
N PRO A 18 2.70 1.60 4.38
CA PRO A 18 1.56 1.95 3.52
C PRO A 18 1.06 0.79 2.66
N HIS A 19 1.90 -0.21 2.40
CA HIS A 19 1.65 -1.26 1.41
C HIS A 19 1.66 -2.66 2.03
N THR A 20 1.23 -2.80 3.28
CA THR A 20 1.30 -4.09 3.99
C THR A 20 -0.05 -4.82 4.10
N GLY A 21 -1.12 -4.18 3.67
CA GLY A 21 -2.48 -4.69 3.75
C GLY A 21 -2.83 -5.66 2.63
N THR A 22 -3.65 -6.65 2.94
CA THR A 22 -4.14 -7.66 1.97
C THR A 22 -5.65 -7.65 1.84
N PHE A 23 -6.35 -6.79 2.60
CA PHE A 23 -7.80 -6.72 2.49
C PHE A 23 -8.22 -6.02 1.19
N VAL A 24 -9.06 -6.69 0.42
CA VAL A 24 -9.72 -6.14 -0.76
C VAL A 24 -11.19 -5.88 -0.40
N PRO A 25 -11.66 -4.62 -0.41
CA PRO A 25 -13.09 -4.29 -0.31
C PRO A 25 -13.93 -5.09 -1.30
N TRP A 26 -15.08 -5.58 -0.86
CA TRP A 26 -15.95 -6.45 -1.68
C TRP A 26 -16.54 -5.71 -2.88
N GLU A 27 -16.65 -4.38 -2.80
CA GLU A 27 -17.07 -3.50 -3.89
C GLU A 27 -16.07 -3.49 -5.06
N MET A 28 -14.79 -3.79 -4.78
CA MET A 28 -13.82 -4.06 -5.81
C MET A 28 -13.97 -5.51 -6.26
N SER A 29 -14.54 -5.73 -7.44
CA SER A 29 -14.64 -7.08 -7.97
C SER A 29 -13.23 -7.67 -8.15
N VAL A 30 -13.03 -8.93 -7.78
CA VAL A 30 -11.76 -9.66 -8.03
C VAL A 30 -11.42 -9.65 -9.53
N ALA A 31 -12.42 -9.60 -10.41
CA ALA A 31 -12.21 -9.44 -11.86
C ALA A 31 -11.71 -8.03 -12.24
N SER A 32 -11.93 -7.01 -11.41
CA SER A 32 -11.46 -5.63 -11.60
C SER A 32 -9.99 -5.44 -11.24
N ILE A 33 -9.37 -6.41 -10.57
CA ILE A 33 -7.97 -6.35 -10.14
C ILE A 33 -7.31 -7.72 -10.31
N ALA A 34 -7.74 -8.49 -11.31
CA ALA A 34 -7.43 -9.91 -11.46
C ALA A 34 -5.93 -10.21 -11.37
N ARG A 35 -5.09 -9.36 -11.99
CA ARG A 35 -3.62 -9.44 -11.91
C ARG A 35 -3.10 -9.05 -10.54
N SER A 36 -3.58 -7.94 -9.97
CA SER A 36 -3.13 -7.49 -8.65
C SER A 36 -3.60 -8.36 -7.50
N CYS A 37 -4.51 -9.33 -7.70
CA CYS A 37 -4.83 -10.33 -6.69
C CYS A 37 -3.63 -11.22 -6.30
N GLY A 38 -2.57 -11.25 -7.11
CA GLY A 38 -1.34 -11.99 -6.81
C GLY A 38 -0.47 -11.42 -5.68
N LEU A 39 -0.89 -10.34 -5.00
CA LEU A 39 -0.08 -9.58 -4.04
C LEU A 39 1.25 -9.06 -4.64
N GLU A 40 1.29 -8.99 -5.97
CA GLU A 40 2.37 -8.36 -6.73
C GLU A 40 2.37 -6.87 -6.37
N ASP A 41 3.55 -6.24 -6.38
CA ASP A 41 3.72 -4.82 -6.04
C ASP A 41 3.27 -4.42 -4.62
N MET A 42 3.31 -5.38 -3.68
CA MET A 42 2.92 -5.18 -2.29
C MET A 42 4.03 -5.58 -1.31
N ASP A 43 4.13 -4.82 -0.23
CA ASP A 43 5.01 -5.07 0.91
C ASP A 43 4.30 -5.93 1.98
N TRP A 44 3.42 -6.85 1.58
CA TRP A 44 2.48 -7.54 2.46
C TRP A 44 3.14 -8.34 3.60
N HIS A 45 4.42 -8.71 3.47
CA HIS A 45 5.21 -9.32 4.54
C HIS A 45 6.02 -8.35 5.39
N ARG A 46 6.23 -7.13 4.91
CA ARG A 46 7.21 -6.18 5.44
C ARG A 46 6.87 -5.70 6.85
N HIS A 47 5.60 -5.69 7.24
CA HIS A 47 5.19 -5.39 8.61
C HIS A 47 5.77 -6.38 9.63
N ARG A 48 5.91 -7.66 9.27
CA ARG A 48 6.53 -8.67 10.15
C ARG A 48 8.04 -8.51 10.25
N CYS A 49 8.69 -8.11 9.15
CA CYS A 49 10.12 -7.82 9.15
C CYS A 49 10.50 -6.63 10.04
N HIS A 50 9.58 -5.66 10.20
CA HIS A 50 9.82 -4.46 11.00
C HIS A 50 9.28 -4.58 12.42
N ASP A 51 8.57 -5.66 12.75
CA ASP A 51 8.05 -5.85 14.09
C ASP A 51 9.18 -5.89 15.12
N GLY A 52 9.09 -5.05 16.14
CA GLY A 52 10.14 -4.87 17.15
C GLY A 52 11.44 -4.22 16.68
N LEU A 53 11.60 -3.85 15.39
CA LEU A 53 12.85 -3.29 14.87
C LEU A 53 13.22 -1.95 15.54
N LEU A 54 12.22 -1.12 15.82
CA LEU A 54 12.38 0.19 16.44
C LEU A 54 11.59 0.24 17.74
N SER A 55 12.22 -0.19 18.83
CA SER A 55 11.60 -0.19 20.16
C SER A 55 11.08 1.20 20.55
N GLY A 56 9.80 1.28 20.88
CA GLY A 56 9.13 2.52 21.29
C GLY A 56 8.84 3.52 20.16
N ALA A 57 9.03 3.15 18.88
CA ALA A 57 8.56 3.96 17.75
C ALA A 57 7.04 3.88 17.59
N SER A 58 6.43 4.95 17.11
CA SER A 58 5.06 4.90 16.62
C SER A 58 5.03 4.26 15.24
N SER A 59 3.98 3.51 14.91
CA SER A 59 3.79 2.98 13.57
C SER A 59 2.36 3.14 13.09
N GLY A 60 2.21 3.27 11.78
CA GLY A 60 0.92 3.28 11.09
C GLY A 60 1.00 2.37 9.88
N ARG A 61 0.08 1.42 9.74
CA ARG A 61 0.02 0.53 8.57
C ARG A 61 -1.35 0.54 7.92
N ALA A 62 -1.38 0.55 6.59
CA ALA A 62 -2.61 0.28 5.85
C ALA A 62 -2.93 -1.22 5.93
N THR A 63 -4.20 -1.56 6.13
CA THR A 63 -4.67 -2.95 6.20
C THR A 63 -5.33 -3.41 4.90
N PHE A 64 -5.59 -2.47 3.99
CA PHE A 64 -6.14 -2.71 2.66
C PHE A 64 -5.06 -2.80 1.59
N HIS A 65 -5.44 -3.41 0.48
CA HIS A 65 -4.59 -3.66 -0.69
C HIS A 65 -4.33 -2.37 -1.48
N ARG A 66 -3.10 -2.14 -1.94
CA ARG A 66 -2.67 -0.89 -2.65
C ARG A 66 -3.50 -0.55 -3.89
N PRO A 67 -3.92 -1.50 -4.74
CA PRO A 67 -4.91 -1.26 -5.78
C PRO A 67 -6.20 -0.55 -5.34
N ALA A 68 -6.59 -0.64 -4.06
CA ALA A 68 -7.70 0.15 -3.53
C ALA A 68 -7.34 1.64 -3.46
N LEU A 69 -6.14 1.93 -2.95
CA LEU A 69 -5.58 3.26 -2.76
C LEU A 69 -4.08 3.14 -2.47
N ASP A 70 -3.24 3.81 -3.27
CA ASP A 70 -1.82 3.90 -3.01
C ASP A 70 -1.54 5.11 -2.11
N THR A 71 -1.39 4.88 -0.79
CA THR A 71 -1.26 5.95 0.21
C THR A 71 0.07 6.70 0.17
N ILE A 72 1.02 6.31 -0.70
CA ILE A 72 2.24 7.09 -0.91
C ILE A 72 2.03 8.17 -1.97
N ARG A 73 0.96 8.08 -2.79
CA ARG A 73 0.74 8.98 -3.93
C ARG A 73 0.04 10.28 -3.55
N ASP A 74 0.42 11.33 -4.26
CA ASP A 74 -0.20 12.65 -4.16
C ASP A 74 -1.63 12.60 -4.72
N PRO A 75 -2.63 13.17 -4.02
CA PRO A 75 -4.02 13.11 -4.45
C PRO A 75 -4.33 13.98 -5.67
N LEU A 76 -3.47 14.94 -6.00
CA LEU A 76 -3.52 15.78 -7.20
C LEU A 76 -2.66 15.19 -8.34
N GLY A 77 -2.05 14.03 -8.13
CA GLY A 77 -1.24 13.35 -9.13
C GLY A 77 0.16 13.93 -9.32
N ALA A 78 0.64 14.76 -8.38
CA ALA A 78 2.01 15.25 -8.43
C ALA A 78 3.01 14.09 -8.29
N LEU A 79 4.04 14.09 -9.14
CA LEU A 79 5.10 13.08 -9.09
C LEU A 79 5.98 13.30 -7.85
N LEU A 80 6.19 12.25 -7.05
CA LEU A 80 7.14 12.28 -5.94
C LEU A 80 8.60 12.36 -6.41
N SER A 81 8.89 11.88 -7.63
CA SER A 81 10.23 11.85 -8.21
C SER A 81 10.15 11.94 -9.74
N PRO A 82 10.84 12.89 -10.41
CA PRO A 82 10.65 13.20 -11.84
C PRO A 82 11.06 12.14 -12.88
N ALA A 83 11.30 10.87 -12.53
CA ALA A 83 11.94 9.92 -13.45
C ALA A 83 11.53 8.44 -13.30
N GLN A 84 10.38 8.14 -12.67
CA GLN A 84 9.94 6.75 -12.48
C GLN A 84 8.58 6.52 -13.14
N ASN A 85 8.37 5.31 -13.67
CA ASN A 85 7.02 4.80 -13.94
C ASN A 85 6.22 4.98 -12.66
N THR A 86 5.21 5.84 -12.70
CA THR A 86 4.36 6.12 -11.54
C THR A 86 2.97 5.63 -11.84
N THR A 87 2.46 4.83 -10.91
CA THR A 87 1.04 4.55 -10.79
C THR A 87 0.33 5.75 -10.16
N GLY A 88 -0.96 5.91 -10.46
CA GLY A 88 -1.80 6.92 -9.81
C GLY A 88 -2.19 6.58 -8.37
N LEU A 89 -2.88 7.53 -7.71
CA LEU A 89 -3.48 7.35 -6.37
C LEU A 89 -4.40 6.13 -6.29
N VAL A 90 -5.19 5.92 -7.34
CA VAL A 90 -5.89 4.66 -7.60
C VAL A 90 -5.16 4.02 -8.78
N PRO A 91 -4.27 3.04 -8.54
CA PRO A 91 -3.50 2.42 -9.60
C PRO A 91 -4.42 1.76 -10.63
N LEU A 92 -4.17 2.03 -11.91
CA LEU A 92 -4.79 1.29 -13.03
C LEU A 92 -3.78 0.34 -13.70
N THR A 93 -2.50 0.51 -13.38
CA THR A 93 -1.41 -0.32 -13.86
C THR A 93 -0.54 -0.81 -12.70
N ASP A 94 0.13 -1.93 -12.89
CA ASP A 94 1.22 -2.40 -12.02
C ASP A 94 2.49 -1.53 -12.22
N PHE A 95 3.58 -1.85 -11.52
CA PHE A 95 4.86 -1.15 -11.65
C PHE A 95 5.55 -1.40 -13.02
N ASP A 96 5.22 -2.50 -13.69
CA ASP A 96 5.71 -2.84 -15.03
C ASP A 96 4.90 -2.15 -16.15
N GLY A 97 3.75 -1.57 -15.82
CA GLY A 97 2.88 -0.84 -16.73
C GLY A 97 1.72 -1.68 -17.32
N HIS A 98 1.47 -2.90 -16.84
CA HIS A 98 0.33 -3.70 -17.29
C HIS A 98 -0.96 -3.26 -16.60
N ASP A 99 -2.09 -3.35 -17.31
CA ASP A 99 -3.41 -3.08 -16.74
C ASP A 99 -3.77 -4.12 -15.67
N ILE A 100 -4.13 -3.67 -14.46
CA ILE A 100 -4.40 -4.55 -13.33
C ILE A 100 -5.71 -5.34 -13.47
N ARG A 101 -6.60 -4.92 -14.38
CA ARG A 101 -7.89 -5.57 -14.66
C ARG A 101 -7.74 -6.76 -15.60
N THR A 102 -6.67 -6.79 -16.40
CA THR A 102 -6.43 -7.86 -17.36
C THR A 102 -5.63 -8.98 -16.70
N PRO A 103 -5.96 -10.26 -16.96
CA PRO A 103 -5.18 -11.40 -16.49
C PRO A 103 -3.69 -11.33 -16.88
#